data_AF-A0A3C0TAF0-F1
#
_entry.id   AF-A0A3C0TAF0-F1
#
_cell.length_a   1.000
_cell.length_b   1.000
_cell.length_c   1.000
_cell.angle_alpha   90.00
_cell.angle_beta   90.00
_cell.angle_gamma   90.00
#
_symmetry.space_group_name_H-M   'P 1'
#
loop_
_entity.id
_entity.type
_entity.pdbx_description
1 polymer ?
#
loop_
_entity_poly.entity_id
_entity_poly.type
_entity_poly.pdbx_seq_one_letter_code
_entity_poly.pdbx_strand_id
1 'polypeptide(L)'
;MELNHTYVPVCLLATACGGGGGDASIGLTLPLTGILVDSPVSGVSYTSPSRTGITQANGEFFYREGDVVAFSLGATELGSATGRSQISRVELAGLDTLTVGNAEIGAVINDETSAFQTTVNLAVLLQTFDADGDPENGIEVTAEIAGLF
;
A
#
# COMPACT_ATOMS: atom_id res chain seq x y z
N MET A 1 -8.52 82.24 6.11
CA MET A 1 -7.17 81.61 6.12
C MET A 1 -7.38 80.19 5.62
N GLU A 2 -7.02 79.99 4.36
CA GLU A 2 -7.30 78.81 3.54
C GLU A 2 -6.32 77.68 3.86
N LEU A 3 -6.79 76.43 3.90
CA LEU A 3 -5.94 75.24 3.91
C LEU A 3 -6.24 74.43 2.64
N ASN A 4 -5.34 74.56 1.66
CA ASN A 4 -5.34 73.83 0.40
C ASN A 4 -4.94 72.37 0.64
N HIS A 5 -5.89 71.43 0.56
CA HIS A 5 -5.59 69.99 0.57
C HIS A 5 -5.32 69.52 -0.86
N THR A 6 -4.05 69.43 -1.23
CA THR A 6 -3.59 68.74 -2.44
C THR A 6 -3.72 67.24 -2.24
N TYR A 7 -4.72 66.61 -2.85
CA TYR A 7 -4.83 65.15 -2.93
C TYR A 7 -3.95 64.64 -4.06
N VAL A 8 -2.90 63.89 -3.74
CA VAL A 8 -2.08 63.16 -4.71
C VAL A 8 -2.71 61.78 -4.93
N PRO A 9 -3.27 61.47 -6.11
CA PRO A 9 -3.81 60.14 -6.37
C PRO A 9 -2.64 59.17 -6.56
N VAL A 10 -2.52 58.19 -5.66
CA VAL A 10 -1.58 57.08 -5.78
C VAL A 10 -2.11 56.13 -6.86
N CYS A 11 -1.47 56.11 -8.03
CA CYS A 11 -1.75 55.17 -9.11
C CYS A 11 -1.26 53.76 -8.72
N LEU A 12 -2.21 52.87 -8.41
CA LEU A 12 -1.98 51.45 -8.21
C LEU A 12 -1.88 50.77 -9.58
N LEU A 13 -0.68 50.33 -9.97
CA LEU A 13 -0.46 49.59 -11.21
C LEU A 13 -0.99 48.17 -11.05
N ALA A 14 -2.13 47.87 -11.68
CA ALA A 14 -2.66 46.53 -11.80
C ALA A 14 -1.90 45.77 -12.90
N THR A 15 -1.09 44.77 -12.52
CA THR A 15 -0.58 43.77 -13.47
C THR A 15 -1.61 42.66 -13.58
N ALA A 16 -2.47 42.75 -14.61
CA ALA A 16 -3.28 41.64 -15.07
C ALA A 16 -2.37 40.66 -15.81
N CYS A 17 -2.03 39.52 -15.18
CA CYS A 17 -1.42 38.38 -15.87
C CYS A 17 -2.53 37.38 -16.17
N GLY A 18 -3.03 37.43 -17.41
CA GLY A 18 -3.86 36.38 -17.98
C GLY A 18 -2.99 35.18 -18.31
N GLY A 19 -3.28 34.04 -17.69
CA GLY A 19 -2.69 32.74 -18.00
C GLY A 19 -3.79 31.71 -18.14
N GLY A 20 -4.29 31.52 -19.36
CA GLY A 20 -5.09 30.36 -19.73
C GLY A 20 -4.18 29.15 -19.90
N GLY A 21 -4.05 28.35 -18.85
CA GLY A 21 -3.49 27.01 -18.93
C GLY A 21 -4.63 26.03 -19.09
N GLY A 22 -4.80 25.46 -20.28
CA GLY A 22 -5.56 24.23 -20.42
C GLY A 22 -4.79 23.16 -19.68
N ASP A 23 -5.29 22.76 -18.51
CA ASP A 23 -4.83 21.57 -17.81
C ASP A 23 -5.18 20.37 -18.70
N ALA A 24 -4.28 20.06 -19.62
CA ALA A 24 -4.12 18.69 -20.03
C ALA A 24 -3.74 17.95 -18.75
N SER A 25 -4.75 17.42 -18.06
CA SER A 25 -4.60 16.34 -17.10
C SER A 25 -4.03 15.16 -17.89
N ILE A 26 -2.72 15.22 -18.14
CA ILE A 26 -1.88 14.03 -18.17
C ILE A 26 -2.33 13.24 -16.96
N GLY A 27 -3.00 12.11 -17.19
CA GLY A 27 -3.58 11.24 -16.17
C GLY A 27 -2.49 10.62 -15.30
N LEU A 28 -1.71 11.45 -14.62
CA LEU A 28 -0.78 11.11 -13.58
C LEU A 28 -1.59 10.93 -12.32
N THR A 29 -2.45 9.91 -12.30
CA THR A 29 -2.93 9.36 -11.04
C THR A 29 -1.68 8.93 -10.26
N LEU A 30 -1.39 9.70 -9.22
CA LEU A 30 -0.33 9.38 -8.27
C LEU A 30 -0.60 7.98 -7.70
N PRO A 31 0.43 7.14 -7.54
CA PRO A 31 0.25 5.85 -6.91
C PRO A 31 -0.24 6.05 -5.47
N LEU A 32 -1.20 5.22 -5.08
CA LEU A 32 -1.63 5.07 -3.70
C LEU A 32 -0.62 4.19 -2.96
N THR A 33 -0.51 4.40 -1.65
CA THR A 33 0.35 3.59 -0.78
C THR A 33 -0.52 2.67 0.07
N GLY A 34 -0.15 1.40 0.12
CA GLY A 34 -0.75 0.39 1.00
C GLY A 34 0.31 -0.20 1.92
N ILE A 35 -0.12 -0.84 3.00
CA ILE A 35 0.76 -1.53 3.95
C ILE A 35 0.29 -2.98 4.10
N LEU A 36 1.22 -3.92 4.07
CA LEU A 36 0.96 -5.29 4.54
C LEU A 36 0.90 -5.26 6.07
N VAL A 37 -0.29 -5.45 6.64
CA VAL A 37 -0.53 -5.40 8.10
C VAL A 37 -0.47 -6.80 8.71
N ASP A 38 -0.58 -6.88 10.04
CA ASP A 38 -0.23 -8.05 10.87
C ASP A 38 1.29 -8.29 10.89
N SER A 39 2.03 -7.34 11.49
CA SER A 39 3.48 -7.17 11.36
C SER A 39 3.90 -6.69 9.96
N PRO A 40 4.34 -5.43 9.80
CA PRO A 40 4.79 -4.90 8.51
C PRO A 40 5.86 -5.78 7.86
N VAL A 41 5.63 -6.24 6.63
CA VAL A 41 6.54 -7.17 5.94
C VAL A 41 7.36 -6.43 4.89
N SER A 42 8.67 -6.30 5.11
CA SER A 42 9.60 -5.69 4.15
C SER A 42 10.33 -6.76 3.33
N GLY A 43 10.77 -6.41 2.11
CA GLY A 43 11.56 -7.31 1.27
C GLY A 43 10.75 -8.28 0.38
N VAL A 44 9.42 -8.19 0.38
CA VAL A 44 8.53 -9.00 -0.46
C VAL A 44 8.33 -8.32 -1.81
N SER A 45 8.40 -9.09 -2.90
CA SER A 45 8.12 -8.58 -4.24
C SER A 45 6.63 -8.40 -4.44
N TYR A 46 6.22 -7.33 -5.12
CA TYR A 46 4.83 -7.11 -5.53
C TYR A 46 4.71 -6.71 -7.00
N THR A 47 3.63 -7.14 -7.63
CA THR A 47 3.30 -6.86 -9.03
C THR A 47 1.83 -6.52 -9.18
N SER A 48 1.54 -5.47 -9.95
CA SER A 48 0.21 -5.01 -10.32
C SER A 48 0.24 -4.52 -11.78
N PRO A 49 -0.91 -4.33 -12.45
CA PRO A 49 -0.96 -3.80 -13.81
C PRO A 49 -0.23 -2.45 -13.95
N SER A 50 -0.21 -1.65 -12.89
CA SER A 50 0.39 -0.31 -12.92
C SER A 50 1.83 -0.27 -12.40
N ARG A 51 2.26 -1.25 -11.59
CA ARG A 51 3.53 -1.17 -10.86
C ARG A 51 4.07 -2.50 -10.39
N THR A 52 5.40 -2.59 -10.36
CA THR A 52 6.15 -3.65 -9.67
C THR A 52 7.12 -3.02 -8.68
N GLY A 53 7.51 -3.77 -7.64
CA GLY A 53 8.48 -3.30 -6.66
C GLY A 53 8.70 -4.29 -5.53
N ILE A 54 9.38 -3.82 -4.49
CA ILE A 54 9.64 -4.55 -3.24
C ILE A 54 9.03 -3.74 -2.09
N THR A 55 8.41 -4.41 -1.12
CA THR A 55 7.84 -3.75 0.06
C THR A 55 8.94 -3.05 0.87
N GLN A 56 8.67 -1.81 1.28
CA GLN A 56 9.64 -1.00 2.03
C GLN A 56 9.72 -1.44 3.51
N ALA A 57 10.61 -0.82 4.29
CA ALA A 57 10.84 -1.17 5.69
C ALA A 57 9.57 -1.22 6.56
N ASN A 58 8.61 -0.32 6.29
CA ASN A 58 7.32 -0.29 6.99
C ASN A 58 6.24 -1.16 6.32
N GLY A 59 6.61 -2.15 5.52
CA GLY A 59 5.69 -3.00 4.77
C GLY A 59 4.93 -2.30 3.64
N GLU A 60 5.38 -1.12 3.21
CA GLU A 60 4.68 -0.29 2.24
C GLU A 60 4.85 -0.81 0.82
N PHE A 61 3.76 -0.84 0.07
CA PHE A 61 3.72 -1.08 -1.39
C PHE A 61 2.90 0.00 -2.08
N PHE A 62 3.03 0.10 -3.40
CA PHE A 62 2.37 1.13 -4.19
C PHE A 62 1.45 0.50 -5.24
N TYR A 63 0.26 1.06 -5.40
CA TYR A 63 -0.78 0.53 -6.29
C TYR A 63 -1.65 1.67 -6.86
N ARG A 64 -2.53 1.38 -7.82
CA ARG A 64 -3.62 2.29 -8.23
C ARG A 64 -4.96 1.73 -7.81
N GLU A 65 -5.94 2.61 -7.62
CA GLU A 65 -7.30 2.19 -7.28
C GLU A 65 -7.84 1.18 -8.30
N GLY A 66 -8.32 0.04 -7.79
CA GLY A 66 -8.82 -1.07 -8.61
C GLY A 66 -7.76 -2.07 -9.09
N ASP A 67 -6.47 -1.83 -8.86
CA ASP A 67 -5.44 -2.81 -9.17
C ASP A 67 -5.56 -4.04 -8.25
N VAL A 68 -5.33 -5.23 -8.82
CA VAL A 68 -5.01 -6.42 -8.04
C VAL A 68 -3.49 -6.49 -7.90
N VAL A 69 -3.01 -6.57 -6.67
CA VAL A 69 -1.59 -6.64 -6.34
C VAL A 69 -1.27 -8.07 -5.93
N ALA A 70 -0.37 -8.72 -6.67
CA ALA A 70 0.17 -10.04 -6.37
C ALA A 70 1.50 -9.89 -5.63
N PHE A 71 1.71 -10.69 -4.58
CA PHE A 71 2.90 -10.68 -3.74
C PHE A 71 3.64 -12.01 -3.86
N SER A 72 4.97 -11.95 -3.93
CA SER A 72 5.82 -13.12 -4.04
C SER A 72 7.13 -12.97 -3.28
N LEU A 73 7.68 -14.11 -2.87
CA LEU A 73 9.07 -14.23 -2.42
C LEU A 73 9.81 -15.12 -3.43
N GLY A 74 10.64 -14.50 -4.27
CA GLY A 74 11.23 -15.20 -5.40
C GLY A 74 10.15 -15.72 -6.36
N ALA A 75 10.20 -17.02 -6.66
CA ALA A 75 9.18 -17.74 -7.43
C ALA A 75 7.98 -18.21 -6.60
N THR A 76 8.02 -18.06 -5.26
CA THR A 76 6.93 -18.47 -4.37
C THR A 76 5.86 -17.40 -4.31
N GLU A 77 4.66 -17.69 -4.81
CA GLU A 77 3.50 -16.80 -4.68
C GLU A 77 2.96 -16.83 -3.24
N LEU A 78 2.82 -15.65 -2.63
CA LEU A 78 2.27 -15.49 -1.29
C LEU A 78 0.76 -15.24 -1.32
N GLY A 79 0.27 -14.72 -2.45
CA GLY A 79 -1.15 -14.44 -2.68
C GLY A 79 -1.35 -13.13 -3.46
N SER A 80 -2.61 -12.78 -3.67
CA SER A 80 -2.99 -11.51 -4.30
C SER A 80 -4.25 -10.93 -3.68
N ALA A 81 -4.34 -9.61 -3.69
CA ALA A 81 -5.50 -8.89 -3.16
C ALA A 81 -5.71 -7.57 -3.90
N THR A 82 -6.94 -7.06 -3.87
CA THR A 82 -7.24 -5.73 -4.39
C THR A 82 -6.48 -4.67 -3.58
N GLY A 83 -5.76 -3.80 -4.29
CA GLY A 83 -4.94 -2.74 -3.70
C GLY A 83 -5.76 -1.84 -2.78
N ARG A 84 -5.30 -1.72 -1.53
CA ARG A 84 -5.94 -0.97 -0.45
C ARG A 84 -4.86 -0.36 0.46
N SER A 85 -5.28 0.59 1.31
CA SER A 85 -4.40 1.22 2.30
C SER A 85 -3.81 0.22 3.30
N GLN A 86 -4.54 -0.87 3.56
CA GLN A 86 -4.09 -1.99 4.39
C GLN A 86 -4.59 -3.30 3.77
N ILE A 87 -3.67 -4.26 3.67
CA ILE A 87 -3.93 -5.65 3.25
C ILE A 87 -3.38 -6.55 4.36
N SER A 88 -4.25 -7.33 4.98
CA SER A 88 -3.88 -8.34 6.00
C SER A 88 -3.37 -9.63 5.38
N ARG A 89 -2.67 -10.45 6.17
CA ARG A 89 -2.25 -11.80 5.73
C ARG A 89 -3.44 -12.71 5.41
N VAL A 90 -4.55 -12.49 6.10
CA VAL A 90 -5.83 -13.18 5.90
C VAL A 90 -6.41 -12.84 4.52
N GLU A 91 -6.41 -11.56 4.15
CA GLU A 91 -6.86 -11.10 2.83
C GLU A 91 -5.98 -11.64 1.70
N LEU A 92 -4.66 -11.68 1.90
CA LEU A 92 -3.70 -12.30 0.97
C LEU A 92 -3.98 -13.78 0.71
N ALA A 93 -4.40 -14.51 1.73
CA ALA A 93 -4.78 -15.92 1.62
C ALA A 93 -6.16 -16.14 0.98
N GLY A 94 -6.87 -15.07 0.59
CA GLY A 94 -8.18 -15.15 -0.07
C GLY A 94 -9.36 -15.21 0.90
N LEU A 95 -9.16 -14.90 2.18
CA LEU A 95 -10.24 -14.76 3.16
C LEU A 95 -10.71 -13.31 3.23
N ASP A 96 -12.00 -13.07 2.97
CA ASP A 96 -12.60 -11.78 3.27
C ASP A 96 -12.74 -11.62 4.79
N THR A 97 -12.32 -10.46 5.31
CA THR A 97 -12.47 -10.00 6.71
C THR A 97 -13.91 -10.20 7.24
N LEU A 98 -14.92 -10.16 6.38
CA LEU A 98 -16.32 -10.39 6.74
C LEU A 98 -16.64 -11.84 7.19
N THR A 99 -15.77 -12.80 6.89
CA THR A 99 -15.98 -14.23 7.22
C THR A 99 -15.69 -14.52 8.69
N VAL A 100 -14.89 -13.69 9.38
CA VAL A 100 -14.40 -14.01 10.73
C VAL A 100 -15.34 -13.49 11.85
N GLY A 101 -16.27 -12.58 11.53
CA GLY A 101 -17.14 -11.91 12.52
C GLY A 101 -18.48 -12.61 12.81
N ASN A 102 -18.92 -13.54 11.96
CA ASN A 102 -20.21 -14.22 12.13
C ASN A 102 -20.36 -15.55 11.38
N ALA A 103 -19.36 -16.01 10.62
CA ALA A 103 -19.42 -17.31 9.97
C ALA A 103 -18.90 -18.39 10.92
N GLU A 104 -19.49 -19.58 10.83
CA GLU A 104 -19.09 -20.76 11.58
C GLU A 104 -17.60 -21.02 11.38
N ILE A 105 -16.79 -20.61 12.36
CA ILE A 105 -15.34 -20.83 12.38
C ILE A 105 -15.06 -22.29 12.02
N GLY A 106 -15.89 -23.23 12.53
CA GLY A 106 -15.89 -24.65 12.19
C GLY A 106 -15.82 -25.00 10.70
N ALA A 107 -16.53 -24.30 9.81
CA ALA A 107 -16.49 -24.61 8.38
C ALA A 107 -15.14 -24.20 7.74
N VAL A 108 -14.51 -23.14 8.24
CA VAL A 108 -13.21 -22.65 7.76
C VAL A 108 -12.06 -23.49 8.30
N ILE A 109 -12.12 -23.99 9.54
CA ILE A 109 -11.03 -24.83 10.13
C ILE A 109 -11.08 -26.30 9.70
N ASN A 110 -12.22 -26.83 9.25
CA ASN A 110 -12.35 -28.25 8.87
C ASN A 110 -12.20 -28.50 7.36
N ASP A 111 -11.92 -27.47 6.57
CA ASP A 111 -11.55 -27.62 5.17
C ASP A 111 -10.02 -27.86 5.09
N GLU A 112 -9.61 -29.05 4.65
CA GLU A 112 -8.20 -29.44 4.46
C GLU A 112 -7.49 -28.59 3.38
N THR A 113 -8.28 -27.79 2.64
CA THR A 113 -7.86 -26.77 1.67
C THR A 113 -8.10 -25.35 2.19
N SER A 114 -8.29 -25.17 3.50
CA SER A 114 -8.72 -23.89 4.05
C SER A 114 -7.70 -22.79 3.81
N ALA A 115 -8.19 -21.65 3.38
CA ALA A 115 -7.43 -20.42 3.37
C ALA A 115 -6.93 -20.01 4.77
N PHE A 116 -7.49 -20.60 5.84
CA PHE A 116 -6.91 -20.54 7.19
C PHE A 116 -5.56 -21.26 7.27
N GLN A 117 -5.43 -22.49 6.76
CA GLN A 117 -4.15 -23.18 6.70
C GLN A 117 -3.14 -22.42 5.83
N THR A 118 -3.57 -21.83 4.71
CA THR A 118 -2.72 -20.95 3.89
C THR A 118 -2.25 -19.73 4.69
N THR A 119 -3.14 -19.09 5.44
CA THR A 119 -2.79 -17.95 6.31
C THR A 119 -1.76 -18.35 7.37
N VAL A 120 -1.96 -19.48 8.04
CA VAL A 120 -1.03 -19.99 9.07
C VAL A 120 0.32 -20.32 8.45
N ASN A 121 0.35 -21.01 7.31
CA ASN A 121 1.58 -21.35 6.61
C ASN A 121 2.34 -20.09 6.16
N LEU A 122 1.63 -19.09 5.64
CA LEU A 122 2.21 -17.81 5.26
C LEU A 122 2.78 -17.08 6.47
N ALA A 123 2.05 -17.06 7.59
CA ALA A 123 2.52 -16.44 8.83
C ALA A 123 3.78 -17.14 9.37
N VAL A 124 3.80 -18.47 9.41
CA VAL A 124 4.97 -19.26 9.85
C VAL A 124 6.16 -19.05 8.91
N LEU A 125 5.94 -19.05 7.59
CA LEU A 125 6.97 -18.82 6.58
C LEU A 125 7.63 -17.45 6.80
N LEU A 126 6.82 -16.39 6.86
CA LEU A 126 7.31 -15.03 7.01
C LEU A 126 8.03 -14.82 8.35
N GLN A 127 7.49 -15.36 9.45
CA GLN A 127 8.15 -15.29 10.77
C GLN A 127 9.48 -16.07 10.81
N THR A 128 9.62 -17.16 10.04
CA THR A 128 10.87 -17.94 9.97
C THR A 128 11.97 -17.18 9.24
N PHE A 129 11.61 -16.30 8.31
CA PHE A 129 12.54 -15.49 7.54
C PHE A 129 12.84 -14.12 8.14
N ASP A 130 12.23 -13.82 9.28
CA ASP A 130 12.46 -12.58 9.98
C ASP A 130 13.91 -12.48 10.46
N ALA A 131 14.59 -11.40 10.09
CA ALA A 131 16.03 -11.24 10.26
C ALA A 131 16.48 -11.21 11.72
N ASP A 132 15.64 -10.66 12.61
CA ASP A 132 15.92 -10.54 14.05
C ASP A 132 15.08 -11.49 14.92
N GLY A 133 14.08 -12.15 14.32
CA GLY A 133 13.21 -13.11 14.98
C GLY A 133 12.20 -12.48 15.95
N ASP A 134 11.98 -11.16 15.87
CA ASP A 134 10.99 -10.44 16.67
C ASP A 134 9.86 -9.85 15.80
N PRO A 135 8.79 -10.62 15.57
CA PRO A 135 7.69 -10.18 14.71
C PRO A 135 6.89 -8.99 15.26
N GLU A 136 7.11 -8.57 16.52
CA GLU A 136 6.43 -7.40 17.08
C GLU A 136 6.95 -6.08 16.50
N ASN A 137 8.18 -6.07 15.98
CA ASN A 137 8.80 -4.86 15.43
C ASN A 137 8.71 -4.77 13.89
N GLY A 138 8.19 -5.81 13.23
CA GLY A 138 8.14 -5.94 11.79
C GLY A 138 8.53 -7.36 11.38
N ILE A 139 8.50 -7.66 10.09
CA ILE A 139 9.14 -8.84 9.53
C ILE A 139 10.10 -8.34 8.44
N GLU A 140 11.40 -8.53 8.66
CA GLU A 140 12.43 -8.19 7.68
C GLU A 140 12.87 -9.42 6.90
N VAL A 141 12.48 -9.50 5.62
CA VAL A 141 13.00 -10.52 4.71
C VAL A 141 14.18 -9.94 3.95
N THR A 142 15.39 -10.35 4.32
CA THR A 142 16.62 -9.85 3.69
C THR A 142 16.72 -10.29 2.22
N ALA A 143 17.47 -9.54 1.41
CA ALA A 143 17.69 -9.88 0.01
C ALA A 143 18.39 -11.25 -0.17
N GLU A 144 19.24 -11.66 0.77
CA GLU A 144 19.86 -12.99 0.76
C GLU A 144 18.81 -14.09 0.90
N ILE A 145 17.88 -13.94 1.85
CA ILE A 145 16.80 -14.91 2.06
C ILE A 145 15.82 -14.90 0.88
N ALA A 146 15.44 -13.71 0.39
CA ALA A 146 14.54 -13.56 -0.75
C ALA A 146 15.10 -14.17 -2.04
N GLY A 147 16.43 -14.14 -2.22
CA GLY A 147 17.11 -14.71 -3.38
C GLY A 147 17.28 -16.24 -3.34
N LEU A 148 16.88 -16.92 -2.26
CA LEU A 148 16.88 -18.38 -2.17
C LEU A 148 15.68 -19.03 -2.87
N PHE A 149 14.67 -18.23 -3.22
CA PHE A 149 13.41 -18.67 -3.81
C PHE A 149 13.22 -18.05 -5.20
#